data_AF-A0A6A2RX80-F1
#
_entry.id   AF-A0A6A2RX80-F1
#
_cell.length_a   1.000
_cell.length_b   1.000
_cell.length_c   1.000
_cell.angle_alpha   90.00
_cell.angle_beta   90.00
_cell.angle_gamma   90.00
#
_symmetry.space_group_name_H-M   'P 1'
#
loop_
_entity.id
_entity.type
_entity.pdbx_description
1 polymer ?
#
loop_
_entity_poly.entity_id
_entity_poly.type
_entity_poly.pdbx_seq_one_letter_code
_entity_poly.pdbx_strand_id
1 'polypeptide(L)'
;MRKFTIFSCIILFVIASCNNEDEISDSASLNNQDDSTSEIILQERDPNLPKVWSKKIAPRPSTRTSFTDATDFLGNSYAIGNGTSIIGDFSNARFPIVNMEKLLERYPSYIIAKELRTTSTEAMSYASFERLETTSSFTKTVKSGFSLNIGPFKLGRKKTVTDIFKHNTSNSEQAVHGELSVEVINGMISLQTAPSALRRISADYLDELFVDALYNSSMVELIQSYGEFVLTSYYTGGRASALYYGLDTQSTDFNSKERDMDKSINATYSWNKDSVSGDFSVGTKDGNSSTETKSFSELHVSIKTLGGAYGYNVATPPYDVKSTSINLTSWLQSLNDSRTHTMIDIQDGGLYPISDFILEENFKQRYNDTHMDFQHQEQLEEPYIEIMKVYVRKSSSGEKLYDIVPVLNTRQGDKLIFSNSSAASQSDAELKANSVATTFTEKSNAIKDEKSKYYKLAIKANPNKVINPILQTTLSFSINDVDEAGMYKFKNTNTNIWYIYNPTSLYCFAYYDDDYILDAYGILDWVNSIPVKSVSMTTLYQRYRIFGL
;
A
#
# COMPACT_ATOMS: atom_id res chain seq x y z
N MET A 1 -46.70 24.05 34.45
CA MET A 1 -45.24 23.88 34.49
C MET A 1 -44.76 23.79 33.03
N ARG A 2 -44.38 24.91 32.38
CA ARG A 2 -43.00 25.45 32.18
C ARG A 2 -42.04 24.37 31.65
N LYS A 3 -41.45 24.45 30.45
CA LYS A 3 -40.55 25.50 29.90
C LYS A 3 -40.43 25.37 28.35
N PHE A 4 -40.54 26.48 27.59
CA PHE A 4 -39.51 27.26 26.86
C PHE A 4 -38.99 26.72 25.50
N THR A 5 -39.42 27.41 24.42
CA THR A 5 -38.69 27.95 23.24
C THR A 5 -37.45 27.25 22.67
N ILE A 6 -37.38 27.15 21.34
CA ILE A 6 -36.52 28.00 20.46
C ILE A 6 -37.06 27.99 19.02
N PHE A 7 -36.97 29.17 18.41
CA PHE A 7 -37.51 29.60 17.13
C PHE A 7 -36.58 29.18 15.97
N SER A 8 -37.17 28.65 14.89
CA SER A 8 -36.46 28.31 13.65
C SER A 8 -36.39 29.54 12.74
N CYS A 9 -35.18 30.02 12.44
CA CYS A 9 -34.93 31.03 11.41
C CYS A 9 -34.08 30.40 10.30
N ILE A 10 -34.75 29.97 9.23
CA ILE A 10 -34.14 29.66 7.94
C ILE A 10 -33.98 30.99 7.20
N ILE A 11 -32.73 31.43 7.00
CA ILE A 11 -32.41 32.53 6.09
C ILE A 11 -32.05 31.91 4.73
N LEU A 12 -32.97 32.06 3.78
CA LEU A 12 -32.72 31.92 2.34
C LEU A 12 -31.92 33.13 1.87
N PHE A 13 -30.68 32.93 1.44
CA PHE A 13 -30.00 33.87 0.53
C PHE A 13 -30.03 33.27 -0.87
N VAL A 14 -30.91 33.82 -1.70
CA VAL A 14 -30.86 33.71 -3.17
C VAL A 14 -29.79 34.70 -3.64
N ILE A 15 -28.70 34.19 -4.21
CA ILE A 15 -27.84 34.98 -5.10
C ILE A 15 -27.93 34.31 -6.46
N ALA A 16 -28.73 34.91 -7.33
CA ALA A 16 -28.68 34.65 -8.76
C ALA A 16 -27.38 35.24 -9.31
N SER A 17 -26.51 34.39 -9.84
CA SER A 17 -25.59 34.76 -10.90
C SER A 17 -25.55 33.59 -11.88
N CYS A 18 -25.87 33.90 -13.13
CA CYS A 18 -25.91 32.97 -14.24
C CYS A 18 -24.57 32.25 -14.39
N ASN A 19 -24.52 30.98 -14.01
CA ASN A 19 -23.51 30.08 -14.56
C ASN A 19 -23.93 29.80 -16.00
N ASN A 20 -23.12 30.27 -16.95
CA ASN A 20 -23.02 29.56 -18.22
C ASN A 20 -22.42 28.19 -17.88
N GLU A 21 -23.29 27.19 -17.86
CA GLU A 21 -22.93 25.80 -17.97
C GLU A 21 -22.23 25.61 -19.31
N ASP A 22 -20.89 25.56 -19.31
CA ASP A 22 -20.19 24.82 -20.35
C ASP A 22 -20.24 23.35 -19.93
N GLU A 23 -21.07 22.63 -20.68
CA GLU A 23 -21.31 21.19 -20.61
C GLU A 23 -20.00 20.40 -20.48
N ILE A 24 -19.87 19.68 -19.37
CA ILE A 24 -19.03 18.49 -19.29
C ILE A 24 -19.82 17.41 -20.02
N SER A 25 -19.63 17.29 -21.34
CA SER A 25 -20.11 16.17 -22.12
C SER A 25 -18.96 15.20 -22.43
N ASP A 26 -19.20 13.97 -21.99
CA ASP A 26 -18.74 12.69 -22.51
C ASP A 26 -17.24 12.40 -22.64
N SER A 27 -16.79 11.56 -21.69
CA SER A 27 -16.34 10.18 -21.94
C SER A 27 -15.84 9.82 -23.35
N ALA A 28 -14.87 10.58 -23.84
CA ALA A 28 -13.91 10.10 -24.83
C ALA A 28 -12.58 9.92 -24.09
N SER A 29 -12.11 8.67 -24.06
CA SER A 29 -10.72 8.27 -23.85
C SER A 29 -9.73 9.44 -23.77
N LEU A 30 -9.23 9.75 -22.58
CA LEU A 30 -7.92 10.39 -22.41
C LEU A 30 -6.84 9.39 -22.83
N ASN A 31 -6.90 8.95 -24.09
CA ASN A 31 -5.74 8.43 -24.77
C ASN A 31 -4.81 9.62 -24.93
N ASN A 32 -3.59 9.45 -24.46
CA ASN A 32 -2.42 10.21 -24.87
C ASN A 32 -2.55 10.52 -26.36
N GLN A 33 -2.98 11.73 -26.70
CA GLN A 33 -2.79 12.25 -28.04
C GLN A 33 -1.29 12.31 -28.24
N ASP A 34 -0.85 11.55 -29.23
CA ASP A 34 0.49 11.45 -29.76
C ASP A 34 1.21 12.82 -29.77
N ASP A 35 1.98 13.09 -28.70
CA ASP A 35 2.66 14.37 -28.43
C ASP A 35 4.07 14.41 -29.06
N SER A 36 4.35 13.46 -29.97
CA SER A 36 5.66 13.21 -30.58
C SER A 36 6.11 14.28 -31.58
N THR A 37 5.26 15.24 -31.96
CA THR A 37 5.57 16.19 -33.05
C THR A 37 6.34 17.44 -32.63
N SER A 38 6.53 17.68 -31.32
CA SER A 38 7.20 18.90 -30.82
C SER A 38 8.29 18.66 -29.77
N GLU A 39 8.61 17.40 -29.48
CA GLU A 39 9.74 17.05 -28.63
C GLU A 39 11.07 17.30 -29.36
N ILE A 40 12.00 17.95 -28.68
CA ILE A 40 13.32 18.30 -29.21
C ILE A 40 14.37 17.67 -28.29
N ILE A 41 15.21 16.79 -28.84
CA ILE A 41 16.36 16.25 -28.12
C ILE A 41 17.49 17.30 -28.14
N LEU A 42 17.91 17.76 -26.95
CA LEU A 42 19.00 18.72 -26.78
C LEU A 42 20.34 18.04 -26.41
N GLN A 43 20.25 16.85 -25.83
CA GLN A 43 21.36 15.95 -25.53
C GLN A 43 20.86 14.52 -25.62
N GLU A 44 21.50 13.71 -26.46
CA GLU A 44 21.32 12.26 -26.43
C GLU A 44 21.94 11.68 -25.16
N ARG A 45 21.38 10.59 -24.64
CA ARG A 45 22.04 9.80 -23.58
C ARG A 45 23.42 9.39 -24.07
N ASP A 46 24.44 9.55 -23.23
CA ASP A 46 25.80 9.12 -23.56
C ASP A 46 25.78 7.62 -23.95
N PRO A 47 26.18 7.27 -25.18
CA PRO A 47 26.06 5.91 -25.69
C PRO A 47 26.97 4.91 -24.96
N ASN A 48 27.94 5.39 -24.18
CA ASN A 48 28.81 4.54 -23.36
C ASN A 48 28.17 4.13 -22.03
N LEU A 49 27.06 4.75 -21.62
CA LEU A 49 26.37 4.37 -20.40
C LEU A 49 25.61 3.05 -20.59
N PRO A 50 25.65 2.14 -19.59
CA PRO A 50 24.81 0.96 -19.58
C PRO A 50 23.32 1.29 -19.71
N LYS A 51 22.55 0.39 -20.35
CA LYS A 51 21.09 0.44 -20.42
C LYS A 51 20.48 -0.54 -19.41
N VAL A 52 20.70 -0.26 -18.13
CA VAL A 52 20.25 -1.10 -17.00
C VAL A 52 19.50 -0.22 -16.02
N TRP A 53 18.21 -0.48 -15.83
CA TRP A 53 17.32 0.34 -15.00
C TRP A 53 16.95 -0.36 -13.70
N SER A 54 16.95 -1.70 -13.71
CA SER A 54 16.71 -2.58 -12.56
C SER A 54 17.74 -3.69 -12.53
N LYS A 55 17.88 -4.32 -11.35
CA LYS A 55 18.56 -5.60 -11.18
C LYS A 55 17.54 -6.59 -10.62
N LYS A 56 17.68 -7.87 -10.97
CA LYS A 56 16.81 -8.90 -10.41
C LYS A 56 16.96 -8.93 -8.90
N ILE A 57 15.84 -8.78 -8.20
CA ILE A 57 15.76 -8.95 -6.74
C ILE A 57 16.33 -10.32 -6.39
N ALA A 58 17.14 -10.38 -5.33
CA ALA A 58 17.63 -11.66 -4.84
C ALA A 58 16.45 -12.57 -4.48
N PRO A 59 16.36 -13.81 -5.04
CA PRO A 59 15.25 -14.69 -4.76
C PRO A 59 15.27 -15.08 -3.28
N ARG A 60 14.25 -14.66 -2.52
CA ARG A 60 14.07 -15.11 -1.14
C ARG A 60 13.21 -16.37 -1.15
N PRO A 61 13.73 -17.54 -0.74
CA PRO A 61 12.92 -18.74 -0.68
C PRO A 61 11.82 -18.54 0.37
N SER A 62 10.56 -18.63 -0.04
CA SER A 62 9.37 -18.59 0.83
C SER A 62 9.25 -19.88 1.64
N THR A 63 10.25 -20.15 2.48
CA THR A 63 10.26 -21.39 3.26
C THR A 63 9.64 -21.15 4.63
N ARG A 64 8.60 -21.96 4.93
CA ARG A 64 7.94 -22.07 6.25
C ARG A 64 8.92 -22.18 7.43
N THR A 65 10.15 -22.62 7.19
CA THR A 65 11.25 -22.71 8.15
C THR A 65 11.75 -21.37 8.70
N SER A 66 11.29 -20.23 8.18
CA SER A 66 11.70 -18.89 8.67
C SER A 66 10.88 -18.40 9.87
N PHE A 67 9.76 -19.05 10.18
CA PHE A 67 8.87 -18.69 11.30
C PHE A 67 8.91 -19.81 12.33
N THR A 68 9.69 -19.60 13.39
CA THR A 68 9.93 -20.58 14.44
C THR A 68 9.01 -20.37 15.65
N ASP A 69 8.57 -19.14 15.89
CA ASP A 69 7.66 -18.75 16.97
C ASP A 69 6.56 -17.80 16.47
N ALA A 70 5.47 -17.71 17.23
CA ALA A 70 4.34 -16.83 16.97
C ALA A 70 4.73 -15.33 17.00
N THR A 71 5.91 -14.98 17.50
CA THR A 71 6.43 -13.61 17.51
C THR A 71 7.14 -13.18 16.23
N ASP A 72 7.49 -14.13 15.36
CA ASP A 72 8.37 -13.88 14.20
C ASP A 72 7.67 -13.14 13.03
N PHE A 73 6.36 -12.89 13.14
CA PHE A 73 5.59 -12.19 12.11
C PHE A 73 5.63 -10.66 12.26
N LEU A 74 6.04 -10.12 13.42
CA LEU A 74 6.07 -8.69 13.66
C LEU A 74 7.10 -8.01 12.76
N GLY A 75 6.73 -6.90 12.12
CA GLY A 75 7.60 -6.19 11.18
C GLY A 75 7.71 -6.82 9.79
N ASN A 76 6.98 -7.91 9.53
CA ASN A 76 6.90 -8.52 8.21
C ASN A 76 5.79 -7.89 7.37
N SER A 77 5.94 -8.02 6.07
CA SER A 77 4.92 -7.62 5.11
C SER A 77 3.71 -8.57 5.15
N TYR A 78 2.55 -8.06 4.78
CA TYR A 78 1.28 -8.76 4.79
C TYR A 78 0.54 -8.55 3.47
N ALA A 79 0.24 -9.66 2.79
CA ALA A 79 -0.40 -9.67 1.48
C ALA A 79 -1.90 -9.95 1.60
N ILE A 80 -2.70 -9.11 0.95
CA ILE A 80 -4.16 -9.19 1.00
C ILE A 80 -4.72 -9.56 -0.36
N GLY A 81 -4.41 -8.81 -1.41
CA GLY A 81 -4.90 -9.05 -2.76
C GLY A 81 -4.40 -10.39 -3.32
N ASN A 82 -3.12 -10.67 -3.12
CA ASN A 82 -2.45 -11.91 -3.54
C ASN A 82 -2.31 -12.94 -2.40
N GLY A 83 -3.04 -12.76 -1.30
CA GLY A 83 -3.07 -13.66 -0.15
C GLY A 83 -4.22 -14.68 -0.18
N THR A 84 -4.51 -15.29 0.97
CA THR A 84 -5.67 -16.15 1.20
C THR A 84 -6.96 -15.36 1.41
N SER A 85 -6.88 -14.02 1.50
CA SER A 85 -7.98 -13.11 1.87
C SER A 85 -8.62 -13.34 3.26
N ILE A 86 -8.13 -14.30 4.04
CA ILE A 86 -8.54 -14.51 5.44
C ILE A 86 -7.69 -13.56 6.29
N ILE A 87 -8.34 -12.60 6.94
CA ILE A 87 -7.67 -11.60 7.79
C ILE A 87 -6.99 -12.33 8.95
N GLY A 88 -5.72 -12.03 9.24
CA GLY A 88 -5.00 -12.68 10.34
C GLY A 88 -4.41 -14.06 10.04
N ASP A 89 -4.64 -14.60 8.85
CA ASP A 89 -4.03 -15.85 8.43
C ASP A 89 -2.52 -15.67 8.27
N PHE A 90 -1.75 -16.40 9.06
CA PHE A 90 -0.28 -16.33 9.04
C PHE A 90 0.35 -16.63 7.66
N SER A 91 -0.36 -17.30 6.75
CA SER A 91 0.12 -17.53 5.38
C SER A 91 0.13 -16.27 4.50
N ASN A 92 -0.50 -15.19 4.97
CA ASN A 92 -0.46 -13.88 4.32
C ASN A 92 0.75 -13.04 4.77
N ALA A 93 1.41 -13.39 5.87
CA ALA A 93 2.69 -12.82 6.23
C ALA A 93 3.75 -13.32 5.23
N ARG A 94 4.52 -12.41 4.62
CA ARG A 94 5.51 -12.74 3.60
C ARG A 94 6.93 -12.58 4.13
N PHE A 95 7.54 -11.41 3.92
CA PHE A 95 8.96 -11.19 4.14
C PHE A 95 9.17 -10.06 5.16
N PRO A 96 10.27 -10.06 5.93
CA PRO A 96 10.58 -8.96 6.83
C PRO A 96 10.78 -7.66 6.07
N ILE A 97 10.15 -6.60 6.57
CA ILE A 97 10.43 -5.21 6.19
C ILE A 97 11.30 -4.58 7.25
N VAL A 98 11.04 -4.90 8.52
CA VAL A 98 11.83 -4.46 9.66
C VAL A 98 12.79 -5.58 10.07
N ASN A 99 14.07 -5.25 10.22
CA ASN A 99 15.03 -6.11 10.87
C ASN A 99 14.80 -6.06 12.39
N MET A 100 13.87 -6.91 12.85
CA MET A 100 13.45 -6.97 14.25
C MET A 100 14.57 -7.37 15.20
N GLU A 101 15.46 -8.28 14.81
CA GLU A 101 16.61 -8.70 15.63
C GLU A 101 17.50 -7.50 15.95
N LYS A 102 17.95 -6.78 14.92
CA LYS A 102 18.77 -5.58 15.06
C LYS A 102 18.07 -4.46 15.82
N LEU A 103 16.76 -4.29 15.60
CA LEU A 103 15.97 -3.28 16.28
C LEU A 103 15.88 -3.56 17.79
N LEU A 104 15.60 -4.80 18.16
CA LEU A 104 15.39 -5.19 19.55
C LEU A 104 16.70 -5.35 20.32
N GLU A 105 17.81 -5.65 19.65
CA GLU A 105 19.15 -5.57 20.27
C GLU A 105 19.42 -4.16 20.81
N ARG A 106 18.99 -3.13 20.08
CA ARG A 106 19.22 -1.73 20.47
C ARG A 106 18.08 -1.13 21.30
N TYR A 107 16.83 -1.45 20.98
CA TYR A 107 15.64 -0.91 21.64
C TYR A 107 14.64 -2.00 22.00
N PRO A 108 14.91 -2.79 23.06
CA PRO A 108 14.03 -3.88 23.47
C PRO A 108 12.59 -3.46 23.76
N SER A 109 12.33 -2.18 24.09
CA SER A 109 10.98 -1.67 24.37
C SER A 109 10.14 -1.37 23.13
N TYR A 110 10.63 -1.66 21.91
CA TYR A 110 9.87 -1.48 20.68
C TYR A 110 8.85 -2.59 20.46
N ILE A 111 8.97 -3.70 21.18
CA ILE A 111 7.97 -4.77 21.23
C ILE A 111 7.15 -4.65 22.51
N ILE A 112 5.84 -4.79 22.38
CA ILE A 112 4.89 -4.84 23.48
C ILE A 112 4.14 -6.16 23.35
N ALA A 113 4.37 -7.07 24.29
CA ALA A 113 3.66 -8.35 24.35
C ALA A 113 2.79 -8.39 25.62
N LYS A 114 1.56 -8.86 25.48
CA LYS A 114 0.62 -9.03 26.60
C LYS A 114 -0.11 -10.35 26.49
N GLU A 115 -0.16 -11.07 27.61
CA GLU A 115 -0.96 -12.28 27.75
C GLU A 115 -2.44 -11.92 27.95
N LEU A 116 -3.34 -12.62 27.26
CA LEU A 116 -4.78 -12.35 27.27
C LEU A 116 -5.59 -13.53 27.84
N ARG A 117 -5.35 -14.76 27.34
CA ARG A 117 -6.09 -15.99 27.72
C ARG A 117 -7.61 -15.84 27.61
N THR A 118 -8.08 -15.49 26.42
CA THR A 118 -9.50 -15.30 26.11
C THR A 118 -9.92 -16.16 24.93
N THR A 119 -11.22 -16.24 24.69
CA THR A 119 -11.81 -16.87 23.49
C THR A 119 -12.66 -15.84 22.74
N SER A 120 -12.77 -16.00 21.43
CA SER A 120 -13.63 -15.16 20.59
C SER A 120 -14.33 -16.01 19.54
N THR A 121 -15.56 -15.63 19.20
CA THR A 121 -16.32 -16.22 18.10
C THR A 121 -16.94 -15.09 17.30
N GLU A 122 -16.63 -15.03 16.00
CA GLU A 122 -17.16 -14.03 15.09
C GLU A 122 -17.81 -14.71 13.88
N ALA A 123 -19.01 -14.26 13.53
CA ALA A 123 -19.71 -14.69 12.32
C ALA A 123 -19.98 -13.47 11.46
N MET A 124 -19.76 -13.61 10.16
CA MET A 124 -20.01 -12.58 9.15
C MET A 124 -20.70 -13.20 7.94
N SER A 125 -21.75 -12.53 7.45
CA SER A 125 -22.41 -12.90 6.21
C SER A 125 -22.32 -11.78 5.17
N TYR A 126 -22.25 -12.15 3.90
CA TYR A 126 -22.23 -11.20 2.79
C TYR A 126 -22.89 -11.79 1.53
N ALA A 127 -23.91 -11.09 1.02
CA ALA A 127 -24.65 -11.53 -0.16
C ALA A 127 -23.92 -11.26 -1.49
N SER A 128 -22.88 -10.41 -1.46
CA SER A 128 -22.00 -10.14 -2.60
C SER A 128 -20.63 -9.68 -2.10
N PHE A 129 -19.60 -9.72 -2.95
CA PHE A 129 -18.26 -9.22 -2.57
C PHE A 129 -18.22 -7.71 -2.36
N GLU A 130 -19.17 -6.96 -2.92
CA GLU A 130 -19.32 -5.52 -2.64
C GLU A 130 -19.74 -5.27 -1.18
N ARG A 131 -20.55 -6.17 -0.60
CA ARG A 131 -21.00 -6.06 0.79
C ARG A 131 -19.87 -6.17 1.81
N LEU A 132 -18.73 -6.77 1.43
CA LEU A 132 -17.55 -6.88 2.29
C LEU A 132 -17.03 -5.52 2.78
N GLU A 133 -17.23 -4.40 2.07
CA GLU A 133 -16.79 -3.10 2.62
C GLU A 133 -17.53 -2.74 3.91
N THR A 134 -18.80 -3.14 3.96
CA THR A 134 -19.72 -2.76 5.04
C THR A 134 -19.77 -3.79 6.16
N THR A 135 -19.49 -5.06 5.84
CA THR A 135 -19.60 -6.17 6.80
C THR A 135 -18.25 -6.64 7.33
N SER A 136 -17.14 -6.42 6.60
CA SER A 136 -15.82 -6.89 7.00
C SER A 136 -15.20 -6.05 8.12
N SER A 137 -14.50 -6.71 9.03
CA SER A 137 -13.61 -6.08 10.02
C SER A 137 -12.30 -5.56 9.40
N PHE A 138 -11.99 -5.94 8.15
CA PHE A 138 -10.71 -5.61 7.49
C PHE A 138 -10.34 -4.13 7.58
N THR A 139 -11.27 -3.23 7.27
CA THR A 139 -11.02 -1.79 7.25
C THR A 139 -10.53 -1.26 8.61
N LYS A 140 -10.95 -1.89 9.73
CA LYS A 140 -10.52 -1.51 11.08
C LYS A 140 -9.11 -1.99 11.41
N THR A 141 -8.67 -3.08 10.79
CA THR A 141 -7.31 -3.63 10.98
C THR A 141 -6.24 -2.74 10.35
N VAL A 142 -6.60 -1.91 9.36
CA VAL A 142 -5.69 -0.95 8.73
C VAL A 142 -5.58 0.31 9.57
N LYS A 143 -4.37 0.88 9.64
CA LYS A 143 -4.08 2.15 10.33
C LYS A 143 -5.12 3.21 10.01
N SER A 144 -5.72 3.77 11.05
CA SER A 144 -6.69 4.87 10.93
C SER A 144 -6.10 6.07 10.19
N GLY A 145 -6.90 6.67 9.30
CA GLY A 145 -6.52 7.83 8.50
C GLY A 145 -5.75 7.50 7.21
N PHE A 146 -5.42 6.24 6.94
CA PHE A 146 -4.90 5.82 5.65
C PHE A 146 -6.04 5.66 4.62
N SER A 147 -5.81 6.14 3.39
CA SER A 147 -6.74 5.92 2.28
C SER A 147 -6.59 4.49 1.77
N LEU A 148 -7.56 3.64 2.12
CA LEU A 148 -7.54 2.21 1.81
C LEU A 148 -8.34 1.92 0.52
N ASN A 149 -7.68 1.32 -0.46
CA ASN A 149 -8.34 0.65 -1.58
C ASN A 149 -8.67 -0.78 -1.19
N ILE A 150 -9.96 -1.10 -1.10
CA ILE A 150 -10.41 -2.44 -0.72
C ILE A 150 -10.66 -3.37 -1.92
N GLY A 151 -10.55 -2.85 -3.15
CA GLY A 151 -10.72 -3.62 -4.38
C GLY A 151 -9.89 -4.90 -4.41
N PRO A 152 -8.57 -4.85 -4.12
CA PRO A 152 -7.73 -6.05 -4.05
C PRO A 152 -8.22 -7.08 -3.03
N PHE A 153 -8.70 -6.66 -1.84
CA PHE A 153 -9.26 -7.56 -0.85
C PHE A 153 -10.50 -8.30 -1.36
N LYS A 154 -11.42 -7.57 -2.02
CA LYS A 154 -12.63 -8.15 -2.64
C LYS A 154 -12.27 -9.19 -3.70
N LEU A 155 -11.32 -8.86 -4.58
CA LEU A 155 -10.85 -9.75 -5.63
C LEU A 155 -10.20 -11.02 -5.05
N GLY A 156 -9.33 -10.86 -4.04
CA GLY A 156 -8.72 -11.98 -3.32
C GLY A 156 -9.76 -12.87 -2.64
N ARG A 157 -10.79 -12.28 -2.02
CA ARG A 157 -11.89 -13.03 -1.39
C ARG A 157 -12.73 -13.78 -2.41
N LYS A 158 -13.08 -13.13 -3.52
CA LYS A 158 -13.79 -13.76 -4.63
C LYS A 158 -13.01 -14.95 -5.18
N LYS A 159 -11.71 -14.76 -5.46
CA LYS A 159 -10.82 -15.83 -5.91
C LYS A 159 -10.81 -17.00 -4.92
N THR A 160 -10.61 -16.74 -3.63
CA THR A 160 -10.56 -17.76 -2.58
C THR A 160 -11.86 -18.57 -2.52
N VAL A 161 -13.02 -17.90 -2.49
CA VAL A 161 -14.33 -18.56 -2.47
C VAL A 161 -14.55 -19.38 -3.74
N THR A 162 -14.25 -18.83 -4.92
CA THR A 162 -14.42 -19.56 -6.20
C THR A 162 -13.47 -20.76 -6.30
N ASP A 163 -12.25 -20.66 -5.80
CA ASP A 163 -11.29 -21.77 -5.83
C ASP A 163 -11.71 -22.91 -4.89
N ILE A 164 -12.23 -22.59 -3.70
CA ILE A 164 -12.72 -23.57 -2.71
C ILE A 164 -14.03 -24.24 -3.18
N PHE A 165 -15.00 -23.43 -3.63
CA PHE A 165 -16.36 -23.88 -3.95
C PHE A 165 -16.58 -24.05 -5.46
N LYS A 166 -15.51 -24.31 -6.23
CA LYS A 166 -15.51 -24.31 -7.71
C LYS A 166 -16.64 -25.10 -8.37
N HIS A 167 -17.09 -26.19 -7.73
CA HIS A 167 -18.16 -27.06 -8.24
C HIS A 167 -19.56 -26.72 -7.68
N ASN A 168 -19.64 -25.78 -6.74
CA ASN A 168 -20.85 -25.35 -6.03
C ASN A 168 -21.24 -23.90 -6.39
N THR A 169 -20.29 -23.08 -6.82
CA THR A 169 -20.56 -21.71 -7.25
C THR A 169 -21.45 -21.71 -8.49
N SER A 170 -22.63 -21.11 -8.37
CA SER A 170 -23.52 -20.79 -9.48
C SER A 170 -23.60 -19.27 -9.61
N ASN A 171 -23.75 -18.76 -10.83
CA ASN A 171 -23.99 -17.33 -11.06
C ASN A 171 -25.45 -16.99 -10.74
N SER A 172 -25.87 -17.24 -9.50
CA SER A 172 -27.25 -17.13 -9.04
C SER A 172 -27.40 -15.91 -8.13
N GLU A 173 -28.48 -15.14 -8.33
CA GLU A 173 -28.88 -14.07 -7.42
C GLU A 173 -29.23 -14.57 -6.02
N GLN A 174 -29.42 -15.89 -5.85
CA GLN A 174 -29.66 -16.56 -4.57
C GLN A 174 -28.39 -16.86 -3.78
N ALA A 175 -27.21 -16.66 -4.37
CA ALA A 175 -25.95 -16.95 -3.70
C ALA A 175 -25.70 -16.01 -2.52
N VAL A 176 -25.17 -16.56 -1.44
CA VAL A 176 -24.71 -15.83 -0.25
C VAL A 176 -23.54 -16.55 0.38
N HIS A 177 -22.66 -15.80 1.02
CA HIS A 177 -21.45 -16.28 1.63
C HIS A 177 -21.44 -16.00 3.12
N GLY A 178 -20.69 -16.82 3.85
CA GLY A 178 -20.51 -16.68 5.28
C GLY A 178 -19.07 -16.96 5.70
N GLU A 179 -18.66 -16.40 6.81
CA GLU A 179 -17.39 -16.65 7.47
C GLU A 179 -17.64 -16.82 8.98
N LEU A 180 -17.05 -17.86 9.56
CA LEU A 180 -17.02 -18.09 10.99
C LEU A 180 -15.55 -18.13 11.43
N SER A 181 -15.23 -17.37 12.47
CA SER A 181 -13.98 -17.42 13.19
C SER A 181 -14.24 -17.92 14.60
N VAL A 182 -13.54 -18.98 15.02
CA VAL A 182 -13.53 -19.45 16.41
C VAL A 182 -12.08 -19.45 16.91
N GLU A 183 -11.82 -18.66 17.93
CA GLU A 183 -10.47 -18.28 18.34
C GLU A 183 -10.21 -18.59 19.81
N VAL A 184 -9.05 -19.17 20.06
CA VAL A 184 -8.43 -19.26 21.38
C VAL A 184 -7.25 -18.30 21.37
N ILE A 185 -7.40 -17.17 22.04
CA ILE A 185 -6.44 -16.06 22.04
C ILE A 185 -5.57 -16.19 23.30
N ASN A 186 -4.29 -16.49 23.09
CA ASN A 186 -3.34 -16.61 24.20
C ASN A 186 -2.69 -15.27 24.54
N GLY A 187 -2.29 -14.52 23.52
CA GLY A 187 -1.61 -13.24 23.71
C GLY A 187 -1.73 -12.31 22.52
N MET A 188 -1.23 -11.11 22.71
CA MET A 188 -1.14 -10.09 21.70
C MET A 188 0.28 -9.53 21.67
N ILE A 189 0.70 -9.09 20.48
CA ILE A 189 2.03 -8.55 20.25
C ILE A 189 1.91 -7.32 19.33
N SER A 190 2.68 -6.28 19.67
CA SER A 190 2.63 -4.99 18.97
C SER A 190 4.03 -4.37 18.85
N LEU A 191 4.24 -3.66 17.74
CA LEU A 191 5.40 -2.82 17.45
C LEU A 191 5.12 -1.38 17.90
N GLN A 192 6.14 -0.67 18.36
CA GLN A 192 6.05 0.76 18.62
C GLN A 192 5.86 1.55 17.32
N THR A 193 4.68 2.16 17.14
CA THR A 193 4.28 2.84 15.91
C THR A 193 4.21 4.38 16.02
N ALA A 194 4.75 4.97 17.10
CA ALA A 194 4.91 6.41 17.17
C ALA A 194 5.66 6.93 15.93
N PRO A 195 5.26 8.07 15.31
CA PRO A 195 5.87 8.53 14.07
C PRO A 195 7.40 8.69 14.12
N SER A 196 7.95 9.07 15.28
CA SER A 196 9.40 9.16 15.49
C SER A 196 10.09 7.79 15.57
N ALA A 197 9.40 6.76 16.05
CA ALA A 197 9.88 5.37 16.06
C ALA A 197 9.88 4.80 14.65
N LEU A 198 8.81 4.99 13.88
CA LEU A 198 8.73 4.55 12.48
C LEU A 198 9.81 5.19 11.62
N ARG A 199 10.03 6.52 11.71
CA ARG A 199 11.15 7.18 10.99
C ARG A 199 12.52 6.64 11.38
N ARG A 200 12.71 6.22 12.64
CA ARG A 200 13.96 5.59 13.08
C ARG A 200 14.12 4.19 12.46
N ILE A 201 13.04 3.41 12.43
CA ILE A 201 13.01 2.11 11.77
C ILE A 201 13.39 2.27 10.29
N SER A 202 12.73 3.19 9.58
CA SER A 202 13.00 3.51 8.17
C SER A 202 14.46 3.90 7.90
N ALA A 203 15.09 4.58 8.86
CA ALA A 203 16.44 5.07 8.69
C ALA A 203 17.50 3.96 8.83
N ASP A 204 17.33 3.02 9.76
CA ASP A 204 18.45 2.19 10.26
C ASP A 204 18.12 0.70 10.46
N TYR A 205 16.86 0.31 10.42
CA TYR A 205 16.39 -1.02 10.84
C TYR A 205 15.48 -1.69 9.81
N LEU A 206 15.63 -1.33 8.53
CA LEU A 206 14.99 -2.07 7.44
C LEU A 206 15.77 -3.37 7.16
N ASP A 207 15.05 -4.41 6.74
CA ASP A 207 15.64 -5.64 6.21
C ASP A 207 16.39 -5.33 4.90
N GLU A 208 17.58 -5.92 4.73
CA GLU A 208 18.45 -5.63 3.60
C GLU A 208 17.81 -5.99 2.25
N LEU A 209 17.06 -7.10 2.19
CA LEU A 209 16.38 -7.52 0.95
C LEU A 209 15.15 -6.67 0.65
N PHE A 210 14.55 -6.05 1.67
CA PHE A 210 13.54 -5.02 1.45
C PHE A 210 14.14 -3.76 0.85
N VAL A 211 15.30 -3.31 1.36
CA VAL A 211 16.04 -2.18 0.78
C VAL A 211 16.48 -2.49 -0.66
N ASP A 212 16.99 -3.69 -0.93
CA ASP A 212 17.31 -4.17 -2.29
C ASP A 212 16.10 -4.05 -3.22
N ALA A 213 14.95 -4.62 -2.81
CA ALA A 213 13.72 -4.52 -3.59
C ALA A 213 13.26 -3.08 -3.82
N LEU A 214 13.37 -2.21 -2.80
CA LEU A 214 12.95 -0.82 -2.87
C LEU A 214 13.69 -0.01 -3.96
N TYR A 215 14.98 -0.30 -4.19
CA TYR A 215 15.79 0.43 -5.16
C TYR A 215 16.03 -0.31 -6.49
N ASN A 216 15.81 -1.63 -6.52
CA ASN A 216 16.12 -2.47 -7.68
C ASN A 216 14.87 -2.97 -8.42
N SER A 217 13.66 -2.68 -7.92
CA SER A 217 12.39 -3.02 -8.57
C SER A 217 11.40 -1.85 -8.62
N SER A 218 10.36 -1.96 -9.43
CA SER A 218 9.27 -0.99 -9.41
C SER A 218 8.44 -1.13 -8.12
N MET A 219 7.69 -0.10 -7.74
CA MET A 219 6.76 -0.21 -6.60
C MET A 219 5.67 -1.26 -6.86
N VAL A 220 5.28 -1.48 -8.12
CA VAL A 220 4.34 -2.53 -8.50
C VAL A 220 4.94 -3.92 -8.20
N GLU A 221 6.17 -4.18 -8.64
CA GLU A 221 6.88 -5.43 -8.36
C GLU A 221 7.09 -5.65 -6.85
N LEU A 222 7.43 -4.58 -6.12
CA LEU A 222 7.59 -4.62 -4.66
C LEU A 222 6.27 -5.04 -3.99
N ILE A 223 5.15 -4.40 -4.31
CA ILE A 223 3.83 -4.73 -3.73
C ILE A 223 3.40 -6.15 -4.12
N GLN A 224 3.66 -6.58 -5.36
CA GLN A 224 3.34 -7.94 -5.79
C GLN A 224 4.12 -9.01 -5.00
N SER A 225 5.37 -8.73 -4.64
CA SER A 225 6.25 -9.65 -3.90
C SER A 225 6.00 -9.64 -2.39
N TYR A 226 5.99 -8.45 -1.79
CA TYR A 226 5.88 -8.28 -0.33
C TYR A 226 4.42 -8.27 0.15
N GLY A 227 3.48 -7.85 -0.68
CA GLY A 227 2.14 -7.47 -0.24
C GLY A 227 2.05 -5.98 0.06
N GLU A 228 0.88 -5.58 0.55
CA GLU A 228 0.50 -4.18 0.65
C GLU A 228 0.87 -3.57 2.01
N PHE A 229 0.92 -4.34 3.09
CA PHE A 229 1.02 -3.79 4.46
C PHE A 229 2.20 -4.35 5.25
N VAL A 230 2.45 -3.77 6.41
CA VAL A 230 3.39 -4.25 7.44
C VAL A 230 2.60 -4.64 8.69
N LEU A 231 2.89 -5.84 9.23
CA LEU A 231 2.34 -6.32 10.49
C LEU A 231 2.97 -5.57 11.66
N THR A 232 2.15 -4.77 12.34
CA THR A 232 2.56 -4.01 13.52
C THR A 232 1.83 -4.44 14.77
N SER A 233 0.69 -5.13 14.67
CA SER A 233 -0.07 -5.57 15.84
C SER A 233 -1.00 -6.74 15.51
N TYR A 234 -0.87 -7.86 16.23
CA TYR A 234 -1.68 -9.06 15.97
C TYR A 234 -1.90 -9.91 17.22
N TYR A 235 -2.79 -10.88 17.12
CA TYR A 235 -3.12 -11.86 18.15
C TYR A 235 -2.45 -13.22 17.87
N THR A 236 -2.09 -13.91 18.95
CA THR A 236 -1.46 -15.23 18.92
C THR A 236 -2.31 -16.28 19.63
N GLY A 237 -2.36 -17.48 19.08
CA GLY A 237 -3.14 -18.58 19.64
C GLY A 237 -3.49 -19.64 18.60
N GLY A 238 -4.75 -20.11 18.63
CA GLY A 238 -5.31 -20.98 17.61
C GLY A 238 -6.65 -20.48 17.09
N ARG A 239 -6.90 -20.67 15.79
CA ARG A 239 -8.15 -20.27 15.13
C ARG A 239 -8.68 -21.35 14.21
N ALA A 240 -9.98 -21.62 14.27
CA ALA A 240 -10.70 -22.33 13.21
C ALA A 240 -11.46 -21.30 12.39
N SER A 241 -11.09 -21.17 11.11
CA SER A 241 -11.79 -20.35 10.13
C SER A 241 -12.63 -21.26 9.24
N ALA A 242 -13.92 -20.95 9.11
CA ALA A 242 -14.83 -21.67 8.24
C ALA A 242 -15.48 -20.71 7.25
N LEU A 243 -15.36 -21.01 5.96
CA LEU A 243 -16.05 -20.29 4.90
C LEU A 243 -17.29 -21.07 4.48
N TYR A 244 -18.39 -20.35 4.26
CA TYR A 244 -19.68 -20.90 3.86
C TYR A 244 -20.08 -20.38 2.48
N TYR A 245 -20.75 -21.25 1.72
CA TYR A 245 -21.42 -20.92 0.48
C TYR A 245 -22.84 -21.49 0.50
N GLY A 246 -23.84 -20.64 0.31
CA GLY A 246 -25.25 -21.02 0.34
C GLY A 246 -26.03 -20.53 -0.87
N LEU A 247 -27.07 -21.29 -1.24
CA LEU A 247 -28.09 -20.88 -2.21
C LEU A 247 -29.44 -20.75 -1.52
N ASP A 248 -29.89 -19.52 -1.33
CA ASP A 248 -31.14 -19.21 -0.64
C ASP A 248 -32.36 -19.68 -1.46
N THR A 249 -33.29 -20.38 -0.81
CA THR A 249 -34.47 -20.97 -1.46
C THR A 249 -35.58 -19.96 -1.75
N GLN A 250 -35.64 -18.85 -1.01
CA GLN A 250 -36.79 -17.96 -0.97
C GLN A 250 -36.45 -16.49 -1.26
N SER A 251 -35.19 -16.09 -1.09
CA SER A 251 -34.79 -14.69 -1.19
C SER A 251 -33.70 -14.43 -2.21
N THR A 252 -33.83 -13.32 -2.93
CA THR A 252 -32.77 -12.70 -3.73
C THR A 252 -32.30 -11.37 -3.13
N ASP A 253 -32.97 -10.88 -2.08
CA ASP A 253 -32.63 -9.64 -1.37
C ASP A 253 -31.38 -9.84 -0.49
N PHE A 254 -30.47 -8.87 -0.52
CA PHE A 254 -29.18 -8.97 0.18
C PHE A 254 -29.33 -9.14 1.69
N ASN A 255 -30.15 -8.31 2.34
CA ASN A 255 -30.29 -8.32 3.80
C ASN A 255 -30.94 -9.61 4.30
N SER A 256 -31.92 -10.12 3.55
CA SER A 256 -32.62 -11.35 3.91
C SER A 256 -31.71 -12.58 3.81
N LYS A 257 -30.93 -12.70 2.72
CA LYS A 257 -29.95 -13.77 2.57
C LYS A 257 -28.87 -13.75 3.65
N GLU A 258 -28.35 -12.56 3.97
CA GLU A 258 -27.32 -12.39 5.01
C GLU A 258 -27.84 -12.81 6.39
N ARG A 259 -29.05 -12.38 6.76
CA ARG A 259 -29.68 -12.78 8.02
C ARG A 259 -29.91 -14.29 8.11
N ASP A 260 -30.31 -14.92 7.01
CA ASP A 260 -30.56 -16.37 6.98
C ASP A 260 -29.23 -17.15 7.03
N MET A 261 -28.16 -16.62 6.44
CA MET A 261 -26.81 -17.15 6.58
C MET A 261 -26.30 -17.00 8.03
N ASP A 262 -26.47 -15.86 8.69
CA ASP A 262 -26.06 -15.66 10.09
C ASP A 262 -26.71 -16.69 11.04
N LYS A 263 -28.01 -16.93 10.85
CA LYS A 263 -28.75 -17.98 11.56
C LYS A 263 -28.17 -19.37 11.31
N SER A 264 -27.91 -19.69 10.04
CA SER A 264 -27.33 -20.98 9.65
C SER A 264 -25.93 -21.17 10.22
N ILE A 265 -25.06 -20.16 10.20
CA ILE A 265 -23.72 -20.24 10.80
C ILE A 265 -23.86 -20.55 12.29
N ASN A 266 -24.66 -19.80 13.03
CA ASN A 266 -24.85 -19.99 14.47
C ASN A 266 -25.47 -21.35 14.84
N ALA A 267 -26.27 -21.94 13.95
CA ALA A 267 -26.85 -23.26 14.17
C ALA A 267 -25.91 -24.42 13.77
N THR A 268 -24.78 -24.14 13.12
CA THR A 268 -23.93 -25.16 12.48
C THR A 268 -22.55 -25.26 13.10
N TYR A 269 -22.31 -24.68 14.27
CA TYR A 269 -21.17 -25.03 15.11
C TYR A 269 -21.62 -25.31 16.54
N SER A 270 -20.81 -26.08 17.25
CA SER A 270 -20.99 -26.35 18.67
C SER A 270 -19.65 -26.26 19.35
N TRP A 271 -19.54 -25.39 20.35
CA TRP A 271 -18.39 -25.29 21.24
C TRP A 271 -18.87 -25.38 22.69
N ASN A 272 -18.64 -26.52 23.33
CA ASN A 272 -19.08 -26.72 24.71
C ASN A 272 -18.07 -26.08 25.67
N LYS A 273 -18.55 -25.24 26.60
CA LYS A 273 -17.78 -24.56 27.67
C LYS A 273 -16.85 -23.42 27.22
N ASP A 274 -16.88 -23.01 25.94
CA ASP A 274 -16.09 -21.90 25.39
C ASP A 274 -14.62 -21.89 25.85
N SER A 275 -14.02 -23.08 25.95
CA SER A 275 -12.66 -23.28 26.46
C SER A 275 -11.94 -24.40 25.72
N VAL A 276 -10.61 -24.43 25.81
CA VAL A 276 -9.73 -25.46 25.24
C VAL A 276 -9.99 -26.87 25.76
N SER A 277 -10.71 -27.01 26.87
CA SER A 277 -11.13 -28.31 27.45
C SER A 277 -12.49 -28.79 26.94
N GLY A 278 -13.10 -28.02 26.04
CA GLY A 278 -14.40 -28.28 25.45
C GLY A 278 -14.35 -29.25 24.27
N ASP A 279 -15.54 -29.63 23.82
CA ASP A 279 -15.75 -30.28 22.54
C ASP A 279 -16.07 -29.20 21.50
N PHE A 280 -15.45 -29.29 20.32
CA PHE A 280 -15.71 -28.36 19.23
C PHE A 280 -15.95 -29.10 17.92
N SER A 281 -17.03 -28.74 17.24
CA SER A 281 -17.39 -29.27 15.92
C SER A 281 -18.12 -28.26 15.07
N VAL A 282 -17.95 -28.37 13.76
CA VAL A 282 -18.66 -27.58 12.73
C VAL A 282 -19.43 -28.52 11.82
N GLY A 283 -20.64 -28.15 11.43
CA GLY A 283 -21.64 -29.01 10.80
C GLY A 283 -22.68 -29.55 11.79
N THR A 284 -23.79 -30.07 11.28
CA THR A 284 -24.86 -30.64 12.14
C THR A 284 -24.67 -32.15 12.34
N LYS A 285 -24.94 -32.65 13.55
CA LYS A 285 -25.01 -34.10 13.82
C LYS A 285 -26.42 -34.61 13.52
N ASP A 286 -26.49 -35.71 12.77
CA ASP A 286 -27.63 -36.62 12.65
C ASP A 286 -29.01 -35.99 12.38
N GLY A 287 -29.34 -35.71 11.11
CA GLY A 287 -30.72 -35.60 10.60
C GLY A 287 -31.59 -34.45 11.15
N ASN A 288 -31.18 -33.82 12.24
CA ASN A 288 -31.76 -32.61 12.82
C ASN A 288 -31.18 -31.41 12.06
N SER A 289 -31.50 -31.33 10.77
CA SER A 289 -31.47 -30.04 10.07
C SER A 289 -32.38 -29.10 10.85
N SER A 290 -31.79 -28.23 11.67
CA SER A 290 -32.52 -27.15 12.32
C SER A 290 -33.34 -26.44 11.24
N THR A 291 -34.53 -25.95 11.58
CA THR A 291 -35.36 -25.15 10.67
C THR A 291 -34.57 -24.01 10.02
N GLU A 292 -33.51 -23.57 10.70
CA GLU A 292 -32.57 -22.51 10.31
C GLU A 292 -31.75 -22.86 9.05
N THR A 293 -31.42 -24.13 8.79
CA THR A 293 -30.69 -24.54 7.55
C THR A 293 -31.62 -24.83 6.37
N LYS A 294 -32.94 -24.81 6.58
CA LYS A 294 -33.95 -25.04 5.51
C LYS A 294 -34.12 -23.83 4.59
N SER A 295 -33.62 -22.66 4.98
CA SER A 295 -33.57 -21.48 4.10
C SER A 295 -32.70 -21.72 2.86
N PHE A 296 -31.80 -22.71 2.88
CA PHE A 296 -30.85 -22.98 1.79
C PHE A 296 -31.15 -24.29 1.05
N SER A 297 -31.14 -24.26 -0.28
CA SER A 297 -31.21 -25.48 -1.11
C SER A 297 -29.89 -26.24 -1.02
N GLU A 298 -28.79 -25.49 -1.02
CA GLU A 298 -27.43 -25.94 -0.83
C GLU A 298 -26.74 -25.08 0.23
N LEU A 299 -26.04 -25.71 1.16
CA LEU A 299 -25.20 -25.01 2.15
C LEU A 299 -23.93 -25.82 2.38
N HIS A 300 -22.81 -25.27 1.96
CA HIS A 300 -21.50 -25.92 2.03
C HIS A 300 -20.55 -25.15 2.94
N VAL A 301 -19.64 -25.86 3.59
CA VAL A 301 -18.61 -25.30 4.46
C VAL A 301 -17.22 -25.86 4.10
N SER A 302 -16.20 -25.01 4.16
CA SER A 302 -14.79 -25.40 4.11
C SER A 302 -14.08 -24.83 5.32
N ILE A 303 -13.22 -25.61 5.95
CA ILE A 303 -12.55 -25.25 7.21
C ILE A 303 -11.04 -25.21 7.02
N LYS A 304 -10.39 -24.24 7.66
CA LYS A 304 -8.95 -24.16 7.85
C LYS A 304 -8.66 -23.86 9.31
N THR A 305 -7.72 -24.59 9.92
CA THR A 305 -7.22 -24.28 11.25
C THR A 305 -5.85 -23.60 11.18
N LEU A 306 -5.65 -22.60 12.03
CA LEU A 306 -4.39 -21.91 12.25
C LEU A 306 -3.89 -22.26 13.65
N GLY A 307 -2.62 -22.67 13.75
CA GLY A 307 -2.05 -23.15 15.01
C GLY A 307 -2.64 -24.49 15.47
N GLY A 308 -2.14 -25.01 16.58
CA GLY A 308 -2.51 -26.32 17.10
C GLY A 308 -1.91 -27.48 16.30
N ALA A 309 -2.31 -28.68 16.67
CA ALA A 309 -2.00 -29.95 16.03
C ALA A 309 -3.30 -30.69 15.68
N TYR A 310 -3.23 -31.71 14.84
CA TYR A 310 -4.37 -32.56 14.48
C TYR A 310 -5.57 -31.82 13.85
N GLY A 311 -5.35 -30.62 13.30
CA GLY A 311 -6.34 -29.84 12.56
C GLY A 311 -6.16 -29.90 11.05
N TYR A 312 -6.68 -28.89 10.36
CA TYR A 312 -6.65 -28.73 8.91
C TYR A 312 -5.82 -27.49 8.51
N ASN A 313 -4.50 -27.66 8.41
CA ASN A 313 -3.57 -26.57 8.06
C ASN A 313 -3.72 -26.05 6.61
N VAL A 314 -4.45 -26.80 5.78
CA VAL A 314 -4.90 -26.43 4.42
C VAL A 314 -6.42 -26.49 4.44
N ALA A 315 -7.08 -25.58 3.73
CA ALA A 315 -8.53 -25.56 3.64
C ALA A 315 -9.06 -26.92 3.16
N THR A 316 -10.11 -27.42 3.82
CA THR A 316 -10.74 -28.68 3.41
C THR A 316 -11.49 -28.51 2.09
N PRO A 317 -11.77 -29.61 1.38
CA PRO A 317 -12.85 -29.60 0.37
C PRO A 317 -14.17 -29.08 0.96
N PRO A 318 -15.08 -28.57 0.13
CA PRO A 318 -16.40 -28.13 0.59
C PRO A 318 -17.24 -29.34 1.00
N TYR A 319 -17.83 -29.30 2.20
CA TYR A 319 -18.74 -30.32 2.70
C TYR A 319 -20.15 -29.75 2.83
N ASP A 320 -21.16 -30.57 2.54
CA ASP A 320 -22.55 -30.23 2.83
C ASP A 320 -22.77 -30.23 4.35
N VAL A 321 -23.17 -29.06 4.85
CA VAL A 321 -23.35 -28.78 6.28
C VAL A 321 -24.47 -29.63 6.89
N LYS A 322 -25.45 -30.07 6.09
CA LYS A 322 -26.61 -30.86 6.55
C LYS A 322 -26.29 -32.34 6.75
N SER A 323 -25.22 -32.84 6.15
CA SER A 323 -24.88 -34.27 6.12
C SER A 323 -23.53 -34.59 6.77
N THR A 324 -22.72 -33.58 7.08
CA THR A 324 -21.36 -33.75 7.61
C THR A 324 -21.15 -32.94 8.89
N SER A 325 -20.51 -33.56 9.89
CA SER A 325 -20.00 -32.88 11.08
C SER A 325 -18.49 -33.13 11.23
N ILE A 326 -17.71 -32.05 11.26
CA ILE A 326 -16.26 -32.06 11.39
C ILE A 326 -15.92 -31.83 12.86
N ASN A 327 -15.32 -32.84 13.49
CA ASN A 327 -14.89 -32.76 14.89
C ASN A 327 -13.48 -32.15 14.98
N LEU A 328 -13.37 -31.02 15.67
CA LEU A 328 -12.13 -30.26 15.88
C LEU A 328 -11.67 -30.30 17.35
N THR A 329 -12.24 -31.18 18.17
CA THR A 329 -11.92 -31.29 19.60
C THR A 329 -10.45 -31.59 19.86
N SER A 330 -9.85 -32.51 19.10
CA SER A 330 -8.42 -32.84 19.23
C SER A 330 -7.51 -31.67 18.87
N TRP A 331 -7.92 -30.87 17.88
CA TRP A 331 -7.23 -29.63 17.55
C TRP A 331 -7.37 -28.60 18.65
N LEU A 332 -8.59 -28.35 19.14
CA LEU A 332 -8.84 -27.40 20.22
C LEU A 332 -8.03 -27.74 21.48
N GLN A 333 -7.98 -29.02 21.86
CA GLN A 333 -7.22 -29.48 23.03
C GLN A 333 -5.71 -29.35 22.85
N SER A 334 -5.20 -29.42 21.62
CA SER A 334 -3.77 -29.23 21.34
C SER A 334 -3.29 -27.80 21.64
N LEU A 335 -4.20 -26.82 21.64
CA LEU A 335 -3.90 -25.42 21.94
C LEU A 335 -3.58 -25.17 23.42
N ASN A 336 -3.69 -26.18 24.28
CA ASN A 336 -3.10 -26.13 25.63
C ASN A 336 -1.57 -26.01 25.60
N ASP A 337 -0.93 -26.47 24.51
CA ASP A 337 0.51 -26.29 24.30
C ASP A 337 0.76 -25.00 23.52
N SER A 338 1.31 -23.99 24.19
CA SER A 338 1.59 -22.68 23.58
C SER A 338 2.62 -22.73 22.46
N ARG A 339 3.43 -23.80 22.36
CA ARG A 339 4.36 -24.02 21.25
C ARG A 339 3.65 -24.29 19.92
N THR A 340 2.36 -24.60 19.97
CA THR A 340 1.53 -24.79 18.78
C THR A 340 0.82 -23.51 18.33
N HIS A 341 0.98 -22.40 19.07
CA HIS A 341 0.32 -21.14 18.75
C HIS A 341 1.00 -20.45 17.56
N THR A 342 0.23 -19.63 16.85
CA THR A 342 0.70 -18.83 15.72
C THR A 342 -0.09 -17.52 15.65
N MET A 343 0.18 -16.66 14.66
CA MET A 343 -0.68 -15.51 14.35
C MET A 343 -2.06 -15.99 13.86
N ILE A 344 -3.12 -15.47 14.49
CA ILE A 344 -4.50 -15.92 14.23
C ILE A 344 -5.45 -14.81 13.82
N ASP A 345 -5.20 -13.59 14.26
CA ASP A 345 -6.00 -12.42 13.92
C ASP A 345 -5.20 -11.11 14.06
N ILE A 346 -5.68 -10.01 13.50
CA ILE A 346 -5.02 -8.71 13.47
C ILE A 346 -5.76 -7.73 14.39
N GLN A 347 -5.02 -6.96 15.18
CA GLN A 347 -5.63 -5.93 16.02
C GLN A 347 -6.13 -4.74 15.16
N ASP A 348 -7.07 -3.96 15.70
CA ASP A 348 -7.44 -2.67 15.10
C ASP A 348 -6.19 -1.81 14.88
N GLY A 349 -6.02 -1.30 13.66
CA GLY A 349 -4.82 -0.57 13.24
C GLY A 349 -3.53 -1.39 13.21
N GLY A 350 -3.58 -2.72 13.26
CA GLY A 350 -2.42 -3.60 13.24
C GLY A 350 -1.68 -3.69 11.90
N LEU A 351 -2.29 -3.22 10.81
CA LEU A 351 -1.67 -3.14 9.49
C LEU A 351 -1.31 -1.68 9.15
N TYR A 352 -0.02 -1.44 8.97
CA TYR A 352 0.48 -0.13 8.53
C TYR A 352 0.87 -0.18 7.05
N PRO A 353 0.66 0.91 6.30
CA PRO A 353 1.13 0.99 4.92
C PRO A 353 2.66 0.93 4.86
N ILE A 354 3.22 0.34 3.80
CA ILE A 354 4.68 0.31 3.58
C ILE A 354 5.26 1.74 3.53
N SER A 355 4.49 2.72 3.06
CA SER A 355 4.90 4.13 3.01
C SER A 355 5.27 4.71 4.39
N ASP A 356 4.78 4.16 5.50
CA ASP A 356 5.20 4.59 6.85
C ASP A 356 6.60 4.10 7.24
N PHE A 357 7.15 3.11 6.51
CA PHE A 357 8.44 2.48 6.80
C PHE A 357 9.57 2.91 5.88
N ILE A 358 9.33 3.83 4.95
CA ILE A 358 10.35 4.38 4.04
C ILE A 358 10.61 5.86 4.33
N LEU A 359 11.70 6.44 3.81
CA LEU A 359 12.03 7.85 4.03
C LEU A 359 11.72 8.73 2.81
N GLU A 360 11.87 8.15 1.62
CA GLU A 360 11.81 8.77 0.30
C GLU A 360 10.38 9.24 -0.01
N GLU A 361 10.18 10.54 -0.22
CA GLU A 361 8.87 11.14 -0.47
C GLU A 361 8.22 10.61 -1.74
N ASN A 362 9.00 10.43 -2.80
CA ASN A 362 8.50 9.89 -4.07
C ASN A 362 8.07 8.44 -3.94
N PHE A 363 8.81 7.60 -3.22
CA PHE A 363 8.41 6.21 -3.00
C PHE A 363 7.17 6.11 -2.11
N LYS A 364 7.02 6.98 -1.10
CA LYS A 364 5.81 7.05 -0.26
C LYS A 364 4.57 7.33 -1.08
N GLN A 365 4.62 8.39 -1.88
CA GLN A 365 3.48 8.77 -2.68
C GLN A 365 3.21 7.74 -3.78
N ARG A 366 4.25 7.21 -4.42
CA ARG A 366 4.10 6.14 -5.42
C ARG A 366 3.44 4.90 -4.85
N TYR A 367 3.83 4.46 -3.65
CA TYR A 367 3.14 3.37 -2.96
C TYR A 367 1.64 3.68 -2.76
N ASN A 368 1.32 4.88 -2.25
CA ASN A 368 -0.07 5.27 -2.00
C ASN A 368 -0.87 5.33 -3.32
N ASP A 369 -0.31 5.93 -4.37
CA ASP A 369 -0.98 6.08 -5.67
C ASP A 369 -1.12 4.74 -6.40
N THR A 370 -0.14 3.84 -6.29
CA THR A 370 -0.25 2.48 -6.82
C THR A 370 -1.26 1.65 -6.03
N HIS A 371 -1.34 1.81 -4.71
CA HIS A 371 -2.36 1.16 -3.90
C HIS A 371 -3.78 1.64 -4.27
N MET A 372 -3.94 2.92 -4.60
CA MET A 372 -5.21 3.53 -5.01
C MET A 372 -5.53 3.39 -6.51
N ASP A 373 -4.73 2.63 -7.28
CA ASP A 373 -4.86 2.47 -8.73
C ASP A 373 -4.76 3.78 -9.54
N PHE A 374 -4.15 4.84 -8.96
CA PHE A 374 -3.91 6.12 -9.65
C PHE A 374 -2.65 6.12 -10.50
N GLN A 375 -1.65 5.31 -10.15
CA GLN A 375 -0.38 5.20 -10.86
C GLN A 375 0.05 3.73 -10.97
N HIS A 376 0.41 3.31 -12.17
CA HIS A 376 0.87 1.95 -12.44
C HIS A 376 2.07 1.97 -13.39
N GLN A 377 3.22 1.52 -12.90
CA GLN A 377 4.43 1.35 -13.70
C GLN A 377 5.01 -0.03 -13.38
N GLU A 378 4.95 -0.94 -14.34
CA GLU A 378 5.32 -2.34 -14.12
C GLU A 378 6.81 -2.50 -13.83
N GLN A 379 7.68 -1.75 -14.50
CA GLN A 379 9.14 -1.90 -14.41
C GLN A 379 9.84 -0.56 -14.26
N LEU A 380 11.08 -0.57 -13.78
CA LEU A 380 11.93 0.63 -13.80
C LEU A 380 12.32 0.98 -15.24
N GLU A 381 12.29 2.27 -15.55
CA GLU A 381 12.51 2.81 -16.89
C GLU A 381 13.76 3.70 -16.98
N GLU A 382 14.12 4.11 -18.19
CA GLU A 382 15.22 5.03 -18.45
C GLU A 382 14.91 6.43 -17.86
N PRO A 383 15.76 6.98 -16.97
CA PRO A 383 15.58 8.33 -16.46
C PRO A 383 16.07 9.35 -17.50
N TYR A 384 15.42 10.52 -17.51
CA TYR A 384 15.76 11.63 -18.40
C TYR A 384 15.38 12.97 -17.80
N ILE A 385 15.98 14.05 -18.29
CA ILE A 385 15.54 15.41 -17.99
C ILE A 385 14.68 15.92 -19.14
N GLU A 386 13.49 16.39 -18.81
CA GLU A 386 12.61 17.06 -19.76
C GLU A 386 12.42 18.52 -19.33
N ILE A 387 12.83 19.44 -20.20
CA ILE A 387 12.68 20.88 -20.00
C ILE A 387 11.32 21.29 -20.55
N MET A 388 10.46 21.80 -19.68
CA MET A 388 9.06 22.10 -20.00
C MET A 388 8.53 23.29 -19.22
N LYS A 389 7.27 23.65 -19.49
CA LYS A 389 6.59 24.75 -18.82
C LYS A 389 5.94 24.30 -17.52
N VAL A 390 6.19 25.00 -16.43
CA VAL A 390 5.49 24.82 -15.13
C VAL A 390 4.53 25.98 -14.91
N TYR A 391 3.28 25.68 -14.56
CA TYR A 391 2.31 26.71 -14.21
C TYR A 391 2.73 27.48 -12.96
N VAL A 392 2.72 28.83 -13.04
CA VAL A 392 3.03 29.71 -11.91
C VAL A 392 1.75 30.36 -11.37
N ARG A 393 1.03 31.10 -12.22
CA ARG A 393 -0.18 31.86 -11.84
C ARG A 393 -1.02 32.25 -13.05
N LYS A 394 -2.18 32.88 -12.81
CA LYS A 394 -2.91 33.63 -13.83
C LYS A 394 -2.56 35.11 -13.75
N SER A 395 -2.46 35.77 -14.90
CA SER A 395 -2.40 37.24 -14.97
C SER A 395 -3.74 37.87 -14.57
N SER A 396 -3.76 39.20 -14.45
CA SER A 396 -5.00 39.96 -14.24
C SER A 396 -6.02 39.82 -15.38
N SER A 397 -5.57 39.45 -16.59
CA SER A 397 -6.44 39.16 -17.75
C SER A 397 -6.93 37.71 -17.79
N GLY A 398 -6.56 36.87 -16.83
CA GLY A 398 -6.91 35.46 -16.77
C GLY A 398 -5.99 34.53 -17.59
N GLU A 399 -4.95 35.06 -18.23
CA GLU A 399 -3.96 34.30 -18.99
C GLU A 399 -3.10 33.45 -18.06
N LYS A 400 -2.88 32.16 -18.38
CA LYS A 400 -2.00 31.29 -17.60
C LYS A 400 -0.53 31.63 -17.91
N LEU A 401 0.26 31.83 -16.86
CA LEU A 401 1.67 32.20 -16.93
C LEU A 401 2.55 31.04 -16.43
N TYR A 402 3.68 30.85 -17.10
CA TYR A 402 4.53 29.68 -16.91
C TYR A 402 5.99 30.07 -16.70
N ASP A 403 6.71 29.26 -15.92
CA ASP A 403 8.18 29.22 -15.92
C ASP A 403 8.69 28.06 -16.78
N ILE A 404 9.96 28.09 -17.19
CA ILE A 404 10.62 27.01 -17.93
C ILE A 404 11.65 26.38 -17.01
N VAL A 405 11.50 25.09 -16.72
CA VAL A 405 12.35 24.40 -15.75
C VAL A 405 12.76 23.02 -16.25
N PRO A 406 13.89 22.46 -15.77
CA PRO A 406 14.18 21.05 -15.95
C PRO A 406 13.35 20.20 -14.99
N VAL A 407 12.81 19.09 -15.51
CA VAL A 407 12.11 18.07 -14.73
C VAL A 407 12.86 16.75 -14.89
N LEU A 408 13.45 16.26 -13.79
CA LEU A 408 14.08 14.94 -13.77
C LEU A 408 12.99 13.88 -13.62
N ASN A 409 12.86 13.02 -14.63
CA ASN A 409 12.02 11.83 -14.58
C ASN A 409 12.86 10.69 -14.01
N THR A 410 12.44 10.12 -12.88
CA THR A 410 13.18 9.05 -12.19
C THR A 410 13.01 7.70 -12.88
N ARG A 411 13.78 6.69 -12.47
CA ARG A 411 13.59 5.29 -12.90
C ARG A 411 12.19 4.78 -12.57
N GLN A 412 11.61 5.27 -11.48
CA GLN A 412 10.25 4.97 -11.06
C GLN A 412 9.20 5.81 -11.80
N GLY A 413 9.59 6.73 -12.69
CA GLY A 413 8.66 7.60 -13.44
C GLY A 413 8.14 8.80 -12.64
N ASP A 414 8.76 9.14 -11.51
CA ASP A 414 8.41 10.33 -10.73
C ASP A 414 8.96 11.59 -11.40
N LYS A 415 8.23 12.70 -11.32
CA LYS A 415 8.65 13.98 -11.90
C LYS A 415 9.22 14.92 -10.84
N LEU A 416 10.53 14.98 -10.71
CA LEU A 416 11.22 15.92 -9.81
C LEU A 416 11.42 17.26 -10.54
N ILE A 417 10.56 18.24 -10.24
CA ILE A 417 10.54 19.56 -10.86
C ILE A 417 11.56 20.45 -10.16
N PHE A 418 12.61 20.88 -10.85
CA PHE A 418 13.61 21.78 -10.28
C PHE A 418 13.13 23.22 -10.44
N SER A 419 12.31 23.67 -9.50
CA SER A 419 11.63 24.96 -9.54
C SER A 419 12.52 26.11 -9.08
N ASN A 420 12.30 27.28 -9.68
CA ASN A 420 12.94 28.53 -9.25
C ASN A 420 12.05 29.23 -8.22
N SER A 421 12.55 29.42 -6.99
CA SER A 421 11.75 30.08 -5.95
C SER A 421 11.37 31.53 -6.30
N SER A 422 12.19 32.18 -7.13
CA SER A 422 11.96 33.55 -7.63
C SER A 422 10.92 33.65 -8.75
N ALA A 423 10.46 32.54 -9.35
CA ALA A 423 9.51 32.59 -10.48
C ALA A 423 8.20 33.31 -10.12
N ALA A 424 7.72 33.14 -8.88
CA ALA A 424 6.52 33.82 -8.40
C ALA A 424 6.67 35.34 -8.32
N SER A 425 7.91 35.85 -8.19
CA SER A 425 8.21 37.28 -8.09
C SER A 425 8.48 37.98 -9.43
N GLN A 426 8.66 37.20 -10.51
CA GLN A 426 8.83 37.75 -11.86
C GLN A 426 7.55 38.45 -12.33
N SER A 427 7.69 39.46 -13.18
CA SER A 427 6.57 40.20 -13.77
C SER A 427 5.76 39.32 -14.73
N ASP A 428 4.49 39.69 -14.96
CA ASP A 428 3.63 38.97 -15.92
C ASP A 428 4.22 38.97 -17.33
N ALA A 429 4.90 40.06 -17.73
CA ALA A 429 5.55 40.17 -19.03
C ALA A 429 6.72 39.18 -19.19
N GLU A 430 7.53 38.99 -18.15
CA GLU A 430 8.65 38.03 -18.16
C GLU A 430 8.15 36.59 -18.25
N LEU A 431 7.13 36.22 -17.45
CA LEU A 431 6.56 34.88 -17.51
C LEU A 431 5.82 34.62 -18.83
N LYS A 432 5.16 35.64 -19.38
CA LYS A 432 4.51 35.53 -20.70
C LYS A 432 5.53 35.30 -21.81
N ALA A 433 6.72 35.91 -21.71
CA ALA A 433 7.79 35.71 -22.69
C ALA A 433 8.25 34.24 -22.77
N ASN A 434 8.07 33.43 -21.72
CA ASN A 434 8.38 32.00 -21.74
C ASN A 434 7.49 31.18 -22.70
N SER A 435 6.36 31.72 -23.13
CA SER A 435 5.53 31.11 -24.16
C SER A 435 6.00 31.41 -25.59
N VAL A 436 6.97 32.33 -25.76
CA VAL A 436 7.56 32.66 -27.05
C VAL A 436 8.65 31.64 -27.39
N ALA A 437 8.62 31.11 -28.62
CA ALA A 437 9.50 30.04 -29.07
C ALA A 437 11.00 30.37 -28.95
N THR A 438 11.40 31.61 -29.25
CA THR A 438 12.79 32.07 -29.13
C THR A 438 13.26 32.05 -27.67
N THR A 439 12.50 32.66 -26.76
CA THR A 439 12.79 32.66 -25.32
C THR A 439 12.88 31.23 -24.77
N PHE A 440 11.95 30.36 -25.19
CA PHE A 440 11.95 28.97 -24.76
C PHE A 440 13.21 28.23 -25.22
N THR A 441 13.61 28.44 -26.48
CA THR A 441 14.81 27.83 -27.06
C THR A 441 16.08 28.32 -26.35
N GLU A 442 16.18 29.62 -26.07
CA GLU A 442 17.33 30.20 -25.34
C GLU A 442 17.43 29.64 -23.91
N LYS A 443 16.33 29.65 -23.15
CA LYS A 443 16.29 29.15 -21.77
C LYS A 443 16.52 27.65 -21.68
N SER A 444 15.92 26.86 -22.58
CA SER A 444 16.11 25.41 -22.58
C SER A 444 17.54 25.00 -22.92
N ASN A 445 18.20 25.67 -23.86
CA ASN A 445 19.62 25.44 -24.13
C ASN A 445 20.50 25.84 -22.94
N ALA A 446 20.23 26.98 -22.29
CA ALA A 446 20.97 27.39 -21.10
C ALA A 446 20.83 26.38 -19.94
N ILE A 447 19.62 25.89 -19.69
CA ILE A 447 19.36 24.84 -18.69
C ILE A 447 20.10 23.55 -19.08
N LYS A 448 20.03 23.13 -20.34
CA LYS A 448 20.74 21.93 -20.82
C LYS A 448 22.26 22.09 -20.65
N ASP A 449 22.84 23.25 -20.96
CA ASP A 449 24.28 23.51 -20.80
C ASP A 449 24.72 23.54 -19.34
N GLU A 450 23.83 23.89 -18.42
CA GLU A 450 24.08 23.79 -16.98
C GLU A 450 24.00 22.33 -16.50
N LYS A 451 22.90 21.63 -16.79
CA LYS A 451 22.64 20.28 -16.28
C LYS A 451 23.53 19.22 -16.93
N SER A 452 23.92 19.39 -18.19
CA SER A 452 24.86 18.48 -18.89
C SER A 452 26.25 18.37 -18.24
N LYS A 453 26.62 19.30 -17.34
CA LYS A 453 27.85 19.21 -16.56
C LYS A 453 27.81 18.08 -15.52
N TYR A 454 26.62 17.67 -15.10
CA TYR A 454 26.40 16.70 -14.03
C TYR A 454 25.70 15.43 -14.54
N TYR A 455 24.81 15.58 -15.53
CA TYR A 455 23.95 14.52 -16.04
C TYR A 455 24.31 14.15 -17.48
N LYS A 456 24.69 12.88 -17.70
CA LYS A 456 24.95 12.29 -19.02
C LYS A 456 23.77 11.50 -19.60
N LEU A 457 22.61 11.53 -18.93
CA LEU A 457 21.33 11.02 -19.45
C LEU A 457 20.79 11.90 -20.59
N ALA A 458 19.69 11.46 -21.23
CA ALA A 458 19.02 12.24 -22.26
C ALA A 458 18.42 13.53 -21.68
N ILE A 459 18.65 14.66 -22.36
CA ILE A 459 18.00 15.94 -22.05
C ILE A 459 17.18 16.36 -23.26
N LYS A 460 15.88 16.50 -23.05
CA LYS A 460 14.92 16.90 -24.07
C LYS A 460 14.14 18.13 -23.64
N ALA A 461 13.55 18.83 -24.59
CA ALA A 461 12.70 19.98 -24.35
C ALA A 461 11.38 19.84 -25.11
N ASN A 462 10.29 20.26 -24.48
CA ASN A 462 8.98 20.28 -25.12
C ASN A 462 8.27 21.61 -24.79
N PRO A 463 8.09 22.52 -25.77
CA PRO A 463 7.46 23.82 -25.56
C PRO A 463 5.94 23.75 -25.37
N ASN A 464 5.31 22.65 -25.75
CA ASN A 464 3.86 22.46 -25.68
C ASN A 464 3.44 21.76 -24.39
N LYS A 465 4.34 21.00 -23.79
CA LYS A 465 4.09 20.29 -22.54
C LYS A 465 4.10 21.24 -21.35
N VAL A 466 3.07 21.11 -20.54
CA VAL A 466 2.85 21.90 -19.34
C VAL A 466 2.61 20.97 -18.17
N ILE A 467 3.28 21.22 -17.05
CA ILE A 467 2.99 20.57 -15.78
C ILE A 467 2.41 21.58 -14.79
N ASN A 468 1.38 21.14 -14.06
CA ASN A 468 0.79 21.92 -12.99
C ASN A 468 0.90 21.16 -11.67
N PRO A 469 1.91 21.47 -10.84
CA PRO A 469 2.10 20.76 -9.57
C PRO A 469 0.95 20.99 -8.58
N ILE A 470 0.12 22.03 -8.79
CA ILE A 470 -1.04 22.34 -7.94
C ILE A 470 -2.20 21.36 -8.19
N LEU A 471 -2.40 20.93 -9.43
CA LEU A 471 -3.51 20.04 -9.80
C LEU A 471 -3.22 18.57 -9.52
N GLN A 472 -1.96 18.20 -9.25
CA GLN A 472 -1.51 16.85 -8.88
C GLN A 472 -1.96 15.71 -9.83
N THR A 473 -2.29 16.02 -11.08
CA THR A 473 -2.73 15.02 -12.07
C THR A 473 -1.63 14.05 -12.51
N THR A 474 -0.36 14.40 -12.25
CA THR A 474 0.82 13.56 -12.46
C THR A 474 1.67 13.58 -11.20
N LEU A 475 2.24 12.43 -10.84
CA LEU A 475 3.07 12.29 -9.65
C LEU A 475 4.35 13.13 -9.78
N SER A 476 4.34 14.30 -9.14
CA SER A 476 5.35 15.33 -9.32
C SER A 476 5.69 16.04 -8.01
N PHE A 477 6.95 16.45 -7.90
CA PHE A 477 7.52 17.05 -6.69
C PHE A 477 8.34 18.28 -7.06
N SER A 478 7.93 19.45 -6.57
CA SER A 478 8.73 20.66 -6.69
C SER A 478 9.88 20.66 -5.70
N ILE A 479 11.09 20.83 -6.20
CA ILE A 479 12.32 20.99 -5.43
C ILE A 479 12.89 22.36 -5.79
N ASN A 480 12.85 23.29 -4.83
CA ASN A 480 13.26 24.66 -5.08
C ASN A 480 14.79 24.78 -5.12
N ASP A 481 15.28 25.58 -6.07
CA ASP A 481 16.66 26.06 -6.12
C ASP A 481 17.66 24.90 -6.04
N VAL A 482 17.48 23.91 -6.92
CA VAL A 482 18.39 22.76 -7.07
C VAL A 482 19.73 23.25 -7.61
N ASP A 483 20.77 23.00 -6.84
CA ASP A 483 22.16 23.33 -7.14
C ASP A 483 23.04 22.10 -6.89
N GLU A 484 23.50 21.48 -7.97
CA GLU A 484 24.34 20.29 -7.96
C GLU A 484 25.76 20.55 -7.40
N ALA A 485 26.24 21.79 -7.41
CA ALA A 485 27.57 22.14 -6.91
C ALA A 485 27.62 22.24 -5.38
N GLY A 486 26.52 22.64 -4.74
CA GLY A 486 26.42 22.88 -3.29
C GLY A 486 26.18 21.65 -2.42
N MET A 487 26.43 20.43 -2.93
CA MET A 487 26.02 19.19 -2.28
C MET A 487 27.14 18.50 -1.47
N TYR A 488 26.73 17.69 -0.50
CA TYR A 488 27.57 16.75 0.23
C TYR A 488 26.96 15.35 0.18
N LYS A 489 27.77 14.31 0.44
CA LYS A 489 27.24 12.94 0.54
C LYS A 489 27.74 12.19 1.77
N PHE A 490 26.96 11.20 2.21
CA PHE A 490 27.40 10.18 3.16
C PHE A 490 26.63 8.88 2.95
N LYS A 491 27.23 7.75 3.33
CA LYS A 491 26.60 6.43 3.29
C LYS A 491 26.07 6.07 4.68
N ASN A 492 24.83 5.60 4.76
CA ASN A 492 24.35 4.93 5.96
C ASN A 492 24.87 3.48 5.96
N THR A 493 25.68 3.14 6.95
CA THR A 493 26.29 1.81 7.08
C THR A 493 25.29 0.72 7.47
N ASN A 494 24.11 1.09 7.99
CA ASN A 494 23.08 0.14 8.39
C ASN A 494 22.26 -0.40 7.22
N THR A 495 22.05 0.42 6.19
CA THR A 495 21.17 0.13 5.05
C THR A 495 21.90 0.13 3.71
N ASN A 496 23.18 0.52 3.70
CA ASN A 496 23.97 0.76 2.50
C ASN A 496 23.35 1.78 1.52
N ILE A 497 22.56 2.73 2.02
CA ILE A 497 22.01 3.83 1.21
C ILE A 497 22.96 5.02 1.26
N TRP A 498 23.27 5.59 0.10
CA TRP A 498 23.91 6.89 -0.01
C TRP A 498 22.87 8.00 0.00
N TYR A 499 23.17 9.06 0.75
CA TYR A 499 22.39 10.29 0.79
C TYR A 499 23.24 11.44 0.28
N ILE A 500 22.82 12.03 -0.84
CA ILE A 500 23.42 13.23 -1.45
C ILE A 500 22.52 14.41 -1.12
N TYR A 501 22.95 15.31 -0.24
CA TYR A 501 22.10 16.35 0.32
C TYR A 501 22.64 17.76 0.08
N ASN A 502 21.75 18.72 -0.14
CA ASN A 502 22.06 20.14 -0.26
C ASN A 502 21.66 20.85 1.05
N PRO A 503 22.63 21.28 1.89
CA PRO A 503 22.33 21.88 3.19
C PRO A 503 21.72 23.29 3.12
N THR A 504 21.72 23.93 1.95
CA THR A 504 21.14 25.26 1.72
C THR A 504 19.67 25.13 1.35
N SER A 505 19.36 24.34 0.32
CA SER A 505 17.99 24.17 -0.22
C SER A 505 17.21 23.03 0.44
N LEU A 506 17.84 22.27 1.35
CA LEU A 506 17.23 21.23 2.20
C LEU A 506 16.54 20.09 1.43
N TYR A 507 17.10 19.68 0.29
CA TYR A 507 16.71 18.46 -0.43
C TYR A 507 17.84 17.43 -0.40
N CYS A 508 17.47 16.17 -0.65
CA CYS A 508 18.37 15.04 -0.67
C CYS A 508 17.95 14.03 -1.74
N PHE A 509 18.91 13.54 -2.52
CA PHE A 509 18.75 12.37 -3.37
C PHE A 509 19.33 11.14 -2.65
N ALA A 510 18.64 10.01 -2.73
CA ALA A 510 19.02 8.76 -2.06
C ALA A 510 19.09 7.61 -3.08
N TYR A 511 20.07 6.73 -2.92
CA TYR A 511 20.20 5.52 -3.74
C TYR A 511 20.91 4.41 -2.95
N TYR A 512 20.56 3.15 -3.22
CA TYR A 512 21.30 2.00 -2.69
C TYR A 512 22.71 1.94 -3.30
N ASP A 513 23.72 1.53 -2.54
CA ASP A 513 25.13 1.52 -2.95
C ASP A 513 25.46 0.47 -4.03
N ASP A 514 25.00 0.77 -5.25
CA ASP A 514 25.30 0.03 -6.47
C ASP A 514 25.40 1.03 -7.65
N ASP A 515 26.59 1.14 -8.23
CA ASP A 515 26.94 2.15 -9.24
C ASP A 515 26.00 2.16 -10.45
N TYR A 516 25.35 1.03 -10.77
CA TYR A 516 24.41 0.96 -11.89
C TYR A 516 23.25 1.95 -11.76
N ILE A 517 22.85 2.30 -10.52
CA ILE A 517 21.82 3.32 -10.28
C ILE A 517 22.35 4.67 -10.77
N LEU A 518 23.58 5.03 -10.42
CA LEU A 518 24.17 6.30 -10.86
C LEU A 518 24.44 6.32 -12.37
N ASP A 519 24.82 5.18 -12.95
CA ASP A 519 25.00 5.02 -14.39
C ASP A 519 23.68 5.16 -15.16
N ALA A 520 22.56 4.69 -14.59
CA ALA A 520 21.24 4.90 -15.18
C ALA A 520 20.96 6.40 -15.36
N TYR A 521 21.35 7.24 -14.41
CA TYR A 521 21.22 8.69 -14.51
C TYR A 521 22.40 9.39 -15.20
N GLY A 522 23.48 8.67 -15.48
CA GLY A 522 24.70 9.25 -16.03
C GLY A 522 25.36 10.27 -15.08
N ILE A 523 25.31 10.02 -13.78
CA ILE A 523 25.78 10.95 -12.73
C ILE A 523 26.96 10.42 -11.91
N LEU A 524 27.48 9.23 -12.22
CA LEU A 524 28.55 8.57 -11.44
C LEU A 524 29.76 9.49 -11.22
N ASP A 525 30.24 10.16 -12.27
CA ASP A 525 31.39 11.09 -12.20
C ASP A 525 31.10 12.28 -11.26
N TRP A 526 29.93 12.90 -11.40
CA TRP A 526 29.52 14.01 -10.53
C TRP A 526 29.45 13.53 -9.08
N VAL A 527 28.74 12.45 -8.81
CA VAL A 527 28.57 11.92 -7.46
C VAL A 527 29.92 11.55 -6.83
N ASN A 528 30.87 11.01 -7.60
CA ASN A 528 32.23 10.71 -7.12
C ASN A 528 33.02 11.97 -6.74
N SER A 529 32.75 13.12 -7.37
CA SER A 529 33.37 14.40 -7.02
C SER A 529 32.80 15.07 -5.77
N ILE A 530 31.59 14.67 -5.32
CA ILE A 530 30.91 15.29 -4.18
C ILE A 530 31.68 15.02 -2.87
N PRO A 531 31.98 16.06 -2.06
CA PRO A 531 32.69 15.89 -0.80
C PRO A 531 31.87 15.07 0.22
N VAL A 532 32.55 14.18 0.93
CA VAL A 532 31.94 13.38 1.99
C VAL A 532 31.79 14.22 3.26
N LYS A 533 30.56 14.31 3.78
CA LYS A 533 30.26 14.95 5.06
C LYS A 533 29.07 14.25 5.70
N SER A 534 29.31 13.64 6.85
CA SER A 534 28.27 12.92 7.59
C SER A 534 27.30 13.88 8.26
N VAL A 535 26.03 13.50 8.27
CA VAL A 535 24.96 14.10 9.07
C VAL A 535 24.18 12.95 9.72
N SER A 536 23.61 13.18 10.90
CA SER A 536 22.79 12.13 11.54
C SER A 536 21.53 11.87 10.70
N MET A 537 21.09 10.61 10.63
CA MET A 537 19.83 10.26 9.97
C MET A 537 18.65 11.07 10.53
N THR A 538 18.62 11.29 11.85
CA THR A 538 17.60 12.13 12.49
C THR A 538 17.59 13.55 11.96
N THR A 539 18.75 14.18 11.79
CA THR A 539 18.82 15.51 11.17
C THR A 539 18.34 15.46 9.72
N LEU A 540 18.70 14.41 8.97
CA LEU A 540 18.32 14.26 7.57
C LEU A 540 16.79 14.18 7.41
N TYR A 541 16.12 13.17 7.99
CA TYR A 541 14.67 12.97 7.80
C TYR A 541 13.78 13.98 8.54
N GLN A 542 14.33 14.82 9.43
CA GLN A 542 13.58 15.89 10.09
C GLN A 542 13.64 17.21 9.32
N ARG A 543 14.71 17.45 8.56
CA ARG A 543 14.97 18.76 7.94
C ARG A 543 14.99 18.74 6.42
N TYR A 544 15.26 17.59 5.82
CA TYR A 544 15.41 17.45 4.39
C TYR A 544 14.25 16.68 3.78
N ARG A 545 13.93 17.04 2.54
CA ARG A 545 13.07 16.25 1.66
C ARG A 545 13.92 15.23 0.93
N ILE A 546 13.62 13.95 1.09
CA ILE A 546 14.44 12.85 0.56
C ILE A 546 13.74 12.25 -0.65
N PHE A 547 14.44 12.08 -1.76
CA PHE A 547 13.92 11.48 -2.99
C PHE A 547 14.81 10.31 -3.41
N GLY A 548 14.22 9.13 -3.59
CA GLY A 548 14.93 7.97 -4.10
C GLY A 548 15.12 8.06 -5.61
N LEU A 549 16.32 7.73 -6.09
CA LEU A 549 16.67 7.61 -7.51
C LEU A 549 16.48 6.17 -8.02
#